data_AF-A0A4Y8S769-F1
#
_entry.id   AF-A0A4Y8S769-F1
#
_cell.length_a   1.000
_cell.length_b   1.000
_cell.length_c   1.000
_cell.angle_alpha   90.00
_cell.angle_beta   90.00
_cell.angle_gamma   90.00
#
_symmetry.space_group_name_H-M   'P 1'
#
loop_
_entity.id
_entity.type
_entity.pdbx_description
1 polymer ?
#
loop_
_entity_poly.entity_id
_entity_poly.type
_entity_poly.pdbx_seq_one_letter_code
_entity_poly.pdbx_strand_id
1 'polypeptide(L)' 'MIDEKDTTPADKDGKYEFMIHYSGRELPCTVLKEQDKFIVYIEDNITSELTLGPDGTLMQTGGTDLADSAVEFIKKRILG' A
#
# COMPACT_ATOMS: atom_id res chain seq x y z
N MET A 1 11.10 -11.93 20.41
CA MET A 1 9.90 -11.80 19.57
C MET A 1 9.88 -10.34 19.16
N ILE A 2 10.12 -10.04 17.88
CA ILE A 2 10.35 -8.66 17.44
C ILE A 2 8.98 -8.01 17.24
N ASP A 3 8.70 -7.10 18.16
CA ASP A 3 7.79 -5.94 18.11
C ASP A 3 6.96 -5.82 16.84
N GLU A 4 5.66 -6.04 17.02
CA GLU A 4 4.59 -5.53 16.18
C GLU A 4 4.76 -4.01 16.06
N LYS A 5 5.48 -3.55 15.05
CA LYS A 5 5.50 -2.12 14.71
C LYS A 5 4.08 -1.73 14.33
N ASP A 6 3.41 -1.13 15.31
CA ASP A 6 2.34 -0.16 15.19
C ASP A 6 2.38 0.54 13.83
N THR A 7 1.54 0.08 12.92
CA THR A 7 0.93 0.97 11.92
C THR A 7 0.01 1.88 12.70
N THR A 8 0.55 2.93 13.30
CA THR A 8 -0.26 4.05 13.76
C THR A 8 -0.89 4.67 12.52
N PRO A 9 -2.24 4.67 12.39
CA PRO A 9 -2.87 5.41 11.31
C PRO A 9 -2.53 6.89 11.53
N ALA A 10 -1.83 7.49 10.57
CA ALA A 10 -1.62 8.92 10.58
C ALA A 10 -3.00 9.59 10.53
N ASP A 11 -3.37 10.22 11.64
CA ASP A 11 -4.58 10.99 11.90
C ASP A 11 -5.40 11.35 10.65
N LYS A 12 -6.58 10.73 10.53
CA LYS A 12 -7.74 11.20 9.74
C LYS A 12 -7.64 11.34 8.21
N ASP A 13 -6.49 11.11 7.57
CA ASP A 13 -6.32 11.44 6.14
C ASP A 13 -6.24 10.25 5.17
N GLY A 14 -6.53 9.02 5.62
CA GLY A 14 -6.44 7.84 4.75
C GLY A 14 -5.00 7.49 4.34
N LYS A 15 -3.98 8.04 5.00
CA LYS A 15 -2.56 7.76 4.78
C LYS A 15 -2.08 6.61 5.68
N TYR A 16 -1.42 5.62 5.08
CA TYR A 16 -0.88 4.43 5.73
C TYR A 16 0.61 4.31 5.42
N GLU A 17 1.45 4.23 6.44
CA GLU A 17 2.90 4.13 6.29
C GLU A 17 3.42 2.86 6.95
N PHE A 18 4.10 2.00 6.19
CA PHE A 18 4.63 0.72 6.68
C PHE A 18 5.84 0.25 5.84
N MET A 19 6.64 -0.66 6.38
CA MET A 19 7.73 -1.28 5.62
C MET A 19 7.17 -2.47 4.81
N ILE A 20 7.47 -2.54 3.53
CA ILE A 20 7.13 -3.67 2.65
C ILE A 20 8.40 -4.42 2.24
N HIS A 21 8.31 -5.74 2.18
CA HIS A 21 9.36 -6.57 1.61
C HIS A 21 9.13 -6.67 0.11
N TYR A 22 9.89 -5.90 -0.67
CA TYR A 22 9.79 -5.87 -2.12
C TYR A 22 11.16 -6.15 -2.73
N SER A 23 11.23 -7.06 -3.71
CA SER A 23 12.48 -7.45 -4.37
C SER A 23 13.61 -7.87 -3.42
N GLY A 24 13.26 -8.53 -2.31
CA GLY A 24 14.21 -9.02 -1.30
C GLY A 24 14.82 -7.92 -0.42
N ARG A 25 14.23 -6.72 -0.39
CA ARG A 25 14.62 -5.61 0.48
C ARG A 25 13.42 -5.06 1.25
N GLU A 26 13.67 -4.52 2.43
CA GLU A 26 12.67 -3.77 3.19
C GLU A 26 12.67 -2.33 2.71
N LEU A 27 11.58 -1.94 2.05
CA LEU A 27 11.41 -0.60 1.51
C LEU A 27 10.30 0.13 2.29
N PRO A 28 10.46 1.44 2.56
CA PRO A 28 9.38 2.23 3.11
C PRO A 28 8.25 2.32 2.08
N CYS A 29 7.03 2.02 2.50
CA CYS A 29 5.83 2.11 1.68
C CYS A 29 4.85 3.08 2.34
N THR A 30 4.38 4.02 1.54
CA THR A 30 3.33 4.98 1.90
C THR A 30 2.15 4.76 0.98
N VAL A 31 0.96 4.57 1.54
CA VAL A 31 -0.26 4.42 0.76
C VAL A 31 -1.25 5.51 1.15
N LEU A 32 -1.68 6.29 0.16
CA LEU A 32 -2.71 7.31 0.30
C LEU A 32 -4.03 6.75 -0.21
N LYS A 33 -5.00 6.60 0.68
CA LYS A 33 -6.36 6.20 0.33
C LYS A 33 -7.23 7.43 0.13
N GLU A 34 -7.58 7.70 -1.11
CA GLU A 34 -8.54 8.73 -1.53
C GLU A 34 -9.82 8.06 -2.02
N GLN A 35 -10.79 7.85 -1.12
CA GLN A 35 -12.06 7.15 -1.42
C GLN A 35 -11.82 5.73 -1.94
N ASP A 36 -12.04 5.52 -3.23
CA ASP A 36 -11.84 4.26 -3.96
C ASP A 36 -10.47 4.17 -4.62
N LYS A 37 -9.62 5.21 -4.53
CA LYS A 37 -8.28 5.23 -5.10
C LYS A 37 -7.22 5.09 -4.01
N PHE A 38 -6.16 4.35 -4.33
CA PHE A 38 -5.03 4.08 -3.44
C PHE A 38 -3.77 4.44 -4.21
N ILE A 39 -3.03 5.43 -3.71
CA ILE A 39 -1.76 5.85 -4.30
C ILE A 39 -0.63 5.28 -3.44
N VAL A 40 0.09 4.32 -4.00
CA VAL A 40 1.17 3.59 -3.34
C VAL A 40 2.49 4.22 -3.74
N TYR A 41 3.30 4.60 -2.77
CA TYR A 41 4.65 5.10 -2.92
C TYR A 41 5.58 4.12 -2.21
N ILE A 42 6.40 3.40 -2.96
CA ILE A 42 7.43 2.52 -2.41
C ILE A 42 8.76 3.21 -2.67
N GLU A 43 9.53 3.46 -1.61
CA GLU A 43 10.74 4.29 -1.70
C GLU A 43 10.43 5.69 -2.30
N ASP A 44 11.43 6.38 -2.86
CA ASP A 44 11.30 7.69 -3.51
C ASP A 44 11.09 7.58 -5.04
N ASN A 45 11.11 6.36 -5.60
CA ASN A 45 11.17 6.13 -7.06
C ASN A 45 10.12 5.16 -7.61
N ILE A 46 9.35 4.47 -6.77
CA ILE A 46 8.27 3.59 -7.22
C ILE A 46 6.95 4.21 -6.79
N THR A 47 6.08 4.49 -7.75
CA THR A 47 4.75 5.02 -7.48
C THR A 47 3.74 4.25 -8.30
N SER A 48 2.70 3.74 -7.66
CA SER A 48 1.65 2.95 -8.30
C SER A 48 0.27 3.46 -7.88
N GLU A 49 -0.67 3.44 -8.80
CA GLU A 49 -2.03 3.86 -8.57
C GLU A 49 -2.93 2.65 -8.64
N LEU A 50 -3.63 2.36 -7.55
CA LEU A 50 -4.60 1.28 -7.45
C LEU A 50 -6.00 1.88 -7.27
N THR A 51 -7.00 1.17 -7.74
CA THR A 51 -8.41 1.52 -7.59
C THR A 51 -9.14 0.32 -7.02
N LEU A 52 -9.89 0.55 -5.95
CA LEU A 52 -10.76 -0.42 -5.32
C LEU A 52 -12.02 -0.57 -6.16
N GLY A 53 -12.16 -1.74 -6.76
CA GLY A 53 -13.38 -2.13 -7.43
C GLY A 53 -14.52 -2.39 -6.44
N PRO A 54 -15.78 -2.40 -6.93
CA PRO A 54 -16.96 -2.67 -6.12
C PRO A 54 -16.96 -4.09 -5.50
N ASP A 55 -16.23 -5.02 -6.09
CA ASP A 55 -16.02 -6.38 -5.58
C ASP A 55 -14.98 -6.45 -4.43
N GLY A 56 -14.41 -5.30 -4.04
CA GLY A 56 -13.37 -5.20 -3.02
C GLY A 56 -11.96 -5.57 -3.51
N THR A 57 -11.74 -5.67 -4.82
CA THR A 57 -10.42 -5.96 -5.42
C THR A 57 -9.67 -4.67 -5.72
N LEU A 58 -8.38 -4.60 -5.40
CA LEU A 58 -7.52 -3.50 -5.86
C LEU A 58 -7.02 -3.83 -7.27
N MET A 59 -7.37 -2.99 -8.24
CA MET A 59 -6.83 -3.04 -9.59
C MET A 59 -5.84 -1.91 -9.79
N GLN A 60 -4.65 -2.23 -10.29
CA GLN A 60 -3.71 -1.19 -10.70
C GLN A 60 -4.26 -0.43 -11.92
N THR A 61 -4.37 0.89 -11.81
CA THR A 61 -4.85 1.79 -12.85
C THR A 61 -3.74 2.69 -13.40
N GLY A 62 -2.58 2.77 -12.75
CA GLY A 62 -1.45 3.58 -13.20
C GLY A 62 -0.13 3.33 -12.45
N GLY A 63 0.92 4.02 -12.89
CA GLY A 63 2.25 3.99 -12.28
C GLY A 63 3.09 2.74 -12.55
N THR A 64 4.06 2.47 -11.68
CA THR A 64 4.94 1.30 -11.73
C THR A 64 4.14 0.03 -11.46
N ASP A 65 4.29 -0.94 -12.35
CA ASP A 65 3.69 -2.27 -12.23
C ASP A 65 4.14 -2.94 -10.92
N LEU A 66 3.19 -3.17 -10.03
CA LEU A 66 3.40 -3.88 -8.78
C LEU A 66 3.01 -5.34 -8.99
N ALA A 67 3.82 -6.26 -8.49
CA ALA A 67 3.44 -7.67 -8.46
C ALA A 67 2.12 -7.87 -7.70
N ASP A 68 1.27 -8.80 -8.15
CA ASP A 68 -0.01 -9.10 -7.51
C ASP A 68 0.13 -9.39 -6.00
N SER A 69 1.22 -10.05 -5.61
CA SER A 69 1.54 -10.33 -4.20
C SER A 69 1.73 -9.05 -3.37
N ALA A 70 2.32 -8.00 -3.95
CA ALA A 70 2.47 -6.71 -3.28
C ALA A 70 1.12 -5.99 -3.17
N VAL A 71 0.30 -6.02 -4.23
CA VAL A 71 -1.05 -5.44 -4.24
C VAL A 71 -1.95 -6.11 -3.20
N GLU A 72 -1.93 -7.44 -3.12
CA GLU A 72 -2.68 -8.20 -2.11
C GLU A 72 -2.19 -7.91 -0.68
N PHE A 73 -0.88 -7.77 -0.48
CA PHE A 73 -0.31 -7.42 0.81
C PHE A 73 -0.78 -6.03 1.27
N ILE A 74 -0.71 -5.04 0.38
CA ILE A 74 -1.17 -3.68 0.63
C ILE A 74 -2.68 -3.68 0.95
N LYS A 75 -3.47 -4.40 0.17
CA LYS A 75 -4.91 -4.58 0.41
C LYS A 75 -5.18 -5.07 1.82
N LYS A 76 -4.55 -6.18 2.24
CA LYS A 76 -4.72 -6.75 3.59
C LYS A 76 -4.29 -5.78 4.68
N ARG A 77 -3.21 -5.03 4.46
CA ARG A 77 -2.70 -4.10 5.47
C ARG A 77 -3.63 -2.90 5.69
N ILE A 78 -4.32 -2.44 4.65
CA ILE A 78 -5.18 -1.25 4.68
C ILE A 78 -6.64 -1.58 4.96
N LEU A 79 -7.18 -2.62 4.31
CA LEU A 79 -8.59 -3.00 4.41
C LEU A 79 -8.86 -3.97 5.56
N GLY A 80 -7.85 -4.68 6.07
CA GLY A 80 -8.01 -5.74 7.09
C GLY A 80 -8.33 -7.09 6.47
#